data_AF-A0A6J6R4R0-F1
#
_entry.id   AF-A0A6J6R4R0-F1
#
_cell.length_a   1.000
_cell.length_b   1.000
_cell.length_c   1.000
_cell.angle_alpha   90.00
_cell.angle_beta   90.00
_cell.angle_gamma   90.00
#
_symmetry.space_group_name_H-M   'P 1'
#
loop_
_entity.id
_entity.type
_entity.pdbx_description
1 polymer ?
#
loop_
_entity_poly.entity_id
_entity_poly.type
_entity_poly.pdbx_seq_one_letter_code
_entity_poly.pdbx_strand_id
1 'polypeptide(L)'
;MRGQWQESRALCAALGLYLASVAGHLLAGGSSSLARALLLLLLTFVLCHLASDREWRGIRLVVALLIIQALGHALMGGVASSDSMMLLAHVSATSFGYFLVAHSERALAALEHLVRYLFAPGITRQRALPEEQISIHCFSFASIFTQWGRKHIQGRAPPMLARFN
;
A
#
# COMPACT_ATOMS: atom_id res chain seq x y z
N MET A 1 -20.85 0.44 16.93
CA MET A 1 -20.45 0.80 15.54
C MET A 1 -18.94 0.93 15.32
N ARG A 2 -18.08 1.25 16.30
CA ARG A 2 -16.61 1.35 16.08
C ARG A 2 -15.92 0.03 15.68
N GLY A 3 -16.41 -1.13 16.17
CA GLY A 3 -15.80 -2.44 15.88
C GLY A 3 -15.89 -2.90 14.41
N GLN A 4 -17.03 -2.67 13.75
CA GLN A 4 -17.23 -3.09 12.34
C GLN A 4 -16.25 -2.40 11.38
N TRP A 5 -15.92 -1.12 11.62
CA TRP A 5 -14.95 -0.39 10.81
C TRP A 5 -13.51 -0.88 11.03
N GLN A 6 -13.18 -1.36 12.22
CA GLN A 6 -11.85 -1.91 12.52
C GLN A 6 -11.65 -3.26 11.82
N GLU A 7 -12.68 -4.11 11.81
CA GLU A 7 -12.66 -5.40 11.11
C GLU A 7 -12.49 -5.22 9.59
N SER A 8 -13.23 -4.28 8.98
CA SER A 8 -13.07 -3.99 7.54
C SER A 8 -11.68 -3.45 7.19
N ARG A 9 -11.08 -2.62 8.05
CA ARG A 9 -9.71 -2.11 7.85
C ARG A 9 -8.66 -3.20 7.94
N ALA A 10 -8.77 -4.09 8.94
CA ALA A 10 -7.86 -5.23 9.10
C ALA A 10 -7.95 -6.18 7.91
N LEU A 11 -9.16 -6.43 7.39
CA LEU A 11 -9.37 -7.25 6.20
C LEU A 11 -8.76 -6.63 4.95
N CYS A 12 -8.96 -5.33 4.70
CA CYS A 12 -8.34 -4.64 3.57
C CYS A 12 -6.81 -4.60 3.67
N ALA A 13 -6.27 -4.36 4.87
CA ALA A 13 -4.82 -4.42 5.10
C ALA A 13 -4.29 -5.82 4.81
N ALA A 14 -4.95 -6.86 5.32
CA ALA A 14 -4.56 -8.24 5.12
C ALA A 14 -4.57 -8.63 3.64
N LEU A 15 -5.64 -8.30 2.92
CA LEU A 15 -5.73 -8.57 1.48
C LEU A 15 -4.68 -7.79 0.69
N GLY A 16 -4.44 -6.52 1.03
CA GLY A 16 -3.46 -5.71 0.33
C GLY A 16 -2.02 -6.20 0.54
N LEU A 17 -1.65 -6.54 1.78
CA LEU A 17 -0.36 -7.14 2.11
C LEU A 17 -0.18 -8.51 1.43
N TYR A 18 -1.22 -9.35 1.46
CA TYR A 18 -1.21 -10.66 0.80
C TYR A 18 -1.00 -10.53 -0.71
N LEU A 19 -1.79 -9.69 -1.37
CA LEU A 19 -1.69 -9.45 -2.81
C LEU A 19 -0.31 -8.91 -3.19
N ALA A 20 0.26 -8.00 -2.39
CA ALA A 20 1.60 -7.48 -2.62
C ALA A 20 2.68 -8.56 -2.55
N SER A 21 2.54 -9.52 -1.62
CA SER A 21 3.49 -10.63 -1.52
C SER A 21 3.33 -11.62 -2.67
N VAL A 22 2.10 -12.00 -3.00
CA VAL A 22 1.83 -12.95 -4.09
C VAL A 22 2.23 -12.35 -5.43
N ALA A 23 1.88 -11.08 -5.69
CA ALA A 23 2.28 -10.39 -6.90
C ALA A 23 3.80 -10.31 -7.03
N GLY A 24 4.51 -9.96 -5.95
CA GLY A 24 5.98 -9.94 -5.94
C GLY A 24 6.58 -11.30 -6.30
N HIS A 25 6.07 -12.38 -5.68
CA HIS A 25 6.53 -13.74 -5.94
C HIS A 25 6.26 -14.20 -7.37
N LEU A 26 5.05 -13.95 -7.89
CA LEU A 26 4.68 -14.33 -9.26
C LEU A 26 5.44 -13.52 -10.31
N LEU A 27 5.62 -12.21 -10.10
CA LEU A 27 6.39 -11.34 -11.01
C LEU A 27 7.88 -11.71 -11.02
N ALA A 28 8.39 -12.25 -9.92
CA ALA A 28 9.75 -12.81 -9.86
C ALA A 28 9.87 -14.20 -10.53
N GLY A 29 8.82 -14.70 -11.18
CA GLY A 29 8.80 -16.02 -11.83
C GLY A 29 8.58 -17.19 -10.86
N GLY A 30 8.22 -16.90 -9.61
CA GLY A 30 7.91 -17.90 -8.60
C GLY A 30 6.59 -18.61 -8.87
N SER A 31 6.49 -19.87 -8.45
CA SER A 31 5.23 -20.60 -8.39
C SER A 31 4.83 -20.83 -6.93
N SER A 32 3.54 -21.00 -6.66
CA SER A 32 3.07 -21.35 -5.32
C SER A 32 1.96 -22.40 -5.41
N SER A 33 2.00 -23.37 -4.49
CA SER A 33 0.86 -24.25 -4.27
C SER A 33 -0.25 -23.49 -3.56
N LEU A 34 -1.50 -23.83 -3.86
CA LEU A 34 -2.68 -23.26 -3.18
C LEU A 34 -2.58 -23.33 -1.65
N ALA A 35 -2.12 -24.45 -1.09
CA ALA A 35 -1.98 -24.63 0.35
C ALA A 35 -1.04 -23.60 1.01
N ARG A 36 0.12 -23.34 0.39
CA ARG A 36 1.09 -22.33 0.86
C ARG A 36 0.53 -20.90 0.74
N ALA A 37 -0.18 -20.62 -0.35
CA ALA A 37 -0.84 -19.33 -0.54
C ALA A 37 -1.92 -19.08 0.52
N LEU A 38 -2.74 -20.09 0.83
CA LEU A 38 -3.75 -20.02 1.89
C LEU A 38 -3.12 -19.86 3.28
N LEU A 39 -2.00 -20.55 3.55
CA LEU A 39 -1.26 -20.38 4.80
C LEU A 39 -0.73 -18.95 4.95
N LEU A 40 -0.17 -18.38 3.89
CA LEU A 40 0.30 -16.99 3.89
C LEU A 40 -0.87 -16.01 4.14
N LEU A 41 -2.02 -16.23 3.50
CA LEU A 41 -3.21 -15.41 3.71
C LEU A 41 -3.66 -15.45 5.17
N LEU A 42 -3.73 -16.65 5.77
CA LEU A 42 -4.10 -16.82 7.17
C LEU A 42 -3.13 -16.09 8.11
N LEU A 43 -1.82 -16.25 7.91
CA LEU A 43 -0.80 -15.58 8.71
C LEU A 43 -0.89 -14.05 8.59
N THR A 44 -1.10 -13.55 7.37
CA THR A 44 -1.25 -12.12 7.10
C THR A 44 -2.49 -11.56 7.79
N PHE A 45 -3.60 -12.31 7.78
CA PHE A 45 -4.82 -11.92 8.47
C PHE A 45 -4.64 -11.85 9.98
N VAL A 46 -4.02 -12.87 10.59
CA VAL A 46 -3.72 -12.89 12.03
C VAL A 46 -2.83 -11.71 12.41
N LEU A 47 -1.76 -11.43 11.64
CA LEU A 47 -0.87 -10.30 11.89
C LEU A 47 -1.60 -8.96 11.79
N CYS A 48 -2.48 -8.80 10.81
CA CYS A 48 -3.26 -7.57 10.66
C CYS A 48 -4.26 -7.38 11.80
N HIS A 49 -4.84 -8.47 12.29
CA HIS A 49 -5.79 -8.42 13.39
C HIS A 49 -5.10 -8.11 14.71
N LEU A 50 -3.93 -8.69 14.98
CA LEU A 50 -3.12 -8.37 16.16
C LEU A 50 -2.63 -6.92 16.18
N ALA A 51 -2.57 -6.27 15.03
CA ALA A 51 -2.16 -4.87 14.88
C ALA A 51 -3.34 -3.92 14.54
N SER A 52 -4.60 -4.38 14.66
CA SER A 52 -5.81 -3.65 14.23
C SER A 52 -6.04 -2.32 14.94
N ASP A 53 -5.48 -2.15 16.14
CA ASP A 53 -5.63 -0.93 16.94
C ASP A 53 -4.80 0.25 16.41
N ARG A 54 -3.99 0.02 15.37
CA ARG A 54 -3.06 1.01 14.83
C ARG A 54 -3.34 1.30 13.37
N GLU A 55 -3.15 2.56 12.97
CA GLU A 55 -3.24 2.94 11.57
C GLU A 55 -2.07 2.37 10.76
N TRP A 56 -2.39 1.73 9.64
CA TRP A 56 -1.44 1.21 8.66
C TRP A 56 -0.96 2.33 7.74
N ARG A 57 -0.08 3.20 8.24
CA ARG A 57 0.49 4.32 7.47
C ARG A 57 2.00 4.47 7.71
N GLY A 58 2.69 5.06 6.73
CA GLY A 58 4.10 5.40 6.82
C GLY A 58 5.00 4.17 7.03
N ILE A 59 6.03 4.31 7.87
CA ILE A 59 7.07 3.29 8.05
C ILE A 59 6.53 1.97 8.58
N ARG A 60 5.46 1.97 9.38
CA ARG A 60 4.86 0.75 9.92
C ARG A 60 4.30 -0.15 8.82
N LEU A 61 3.63 0.45 7.84
CA LEU A 61 3.10 -0.27 6.69
C LEU A 61 4.24 -0.82 5.82
N VAL A 62 5.30 -0.03 5.61
CA VAL A 62 6.49 -0.49 4.87
C VAL A 62 7.12 -1.70 5.57
N VAL A 63 7.32 -1.65 6.88
CA VAL A 63 7.88 -2.76 7.66
C VAL A 63 6.98 -4.00 7.56
N ALA A 64 5.67 -3.83 7.67
CA ALA A 64 4.73 -4.95 7.53
C ALA A 64 4.79 -5.58 6.13
N LEU A 65 4.86 -4.78 5.06
CA LEU A 65 5.06 -5.26 3.70
C LEU A 65 6.35 -6.05 3.55
N LEU A 66 7.47 -5.55 4.10
CA LEU A 66 8.75 -6.26 4.05
C LEU A 66 8.70 -7.59 4.80
N ILE A 67 8.10 -7.63 5.99
CA ILE A 67 7.92 -8.86 6.78
C ILE A 67 7.09 -9.87 5.98
N ILE A 68 5.95 -9.43 5.43
CA ILE A 68 5.06 -10.31 4.69
C ILE A 68 5.69 -10.78 3.37
N GLN A 69 6.45 -9.93 2.67
CA GLN A 69 7.19 -10.36 1.49
C GLN A 69 8.29 -11.37 1.83
N ALA A 70 9.04 -11.16 2.90
CA ALA A 70 10.04 -12.13 3.36
C ALA A 70 9.40 -13.47 3.74
N LEU A 71 8.29 -13.41 4.49
CA LEU A 71 7.53 -14.60 4.89
C LEU A 71 6.94 -15.32 3.68
N GLY A 72 6.36 -14.58 2.73
CA GLY A 72 5.80 -15.13 1.50
C GLY A 72 6.88 -15.78 0.65
N HIS A 73 8.02 -15.12 0.46
CA HIS A 73 9.15 -15.68 -0.26
C HIS A 73 9.66 -16.99 0.40
N ALA A 74 9.78 -17.01 1.73
CA ALA A 74 10.19 -18.21 2.48
C ALA A 74 9.16 -19.35 2.36
N LEU A 75 7.87 -19.06 2.56
CA LEU A 75 6.81 -20.06 2.52
C LEU A 75 6.53 -20.60 1.11
N MET A 76 6.66 -19.75 0.09
CA MET A 76 6.38 -20.13 -1.30
C MET A 76 7.58 -20.83 -1.96
N GLY A 77 8.72 -20.94 -1.28
CA GLY A 77 9.89 -21.66 -1.76
C GLY A 77 10.74 -20.85 -2.73
N GLY A 78 10.82 -19.53 -2.53
CA GLY A 78 11.69 -18.67 -3.33
C GLY A 78 13.16 -19.08 -3.17
N VAL A 79 13.86 -19.22 -4.29
CA VAL A 79 15.29 -19.53 -4.32
C VAL A 79 16.04 -18.23 -4.06
N ALA A 80 17.06 -18.26 -3.22
CA ALA A 80 17.91 -17.10 -2.94
C ALA A 80 18.86 -16.81 -4.13
N SER A 81 18.33 -16.56 -5.31
CA SER A 81 19.10 -16.03 -6.43
C SER A 81 18.93 -14.51 -6.45
N SER A 82 19.99 -13.76 -6.16
CA SER A 82 19.97 -12.30 -6.19
C SER A 82 19.99 -11.80 -7.64
N ASP A 83 18.83 -11.82 -8.29
CA ASP A 83 18.62 -11.16 -9.58
C ASP A 83 18.01 -9.77 -9.36
N SER A 84 18.51 -8.78 -10.09
CA SER A 84 17.92 -7.44 -10.21
C SER A 84 16.44 -7.47 -10.59
N MET A 85 16.00 -8.44 -11.40
CA MET A 85 14.58 -8.61 -11.75
C MET A 85 13.74 -8.98 -10.53
N MET A 86 14.24 -9.88 -9.68
CA MET A 86 13.57 -10.28 -8.44
C MET A 86 13.42 -9.07 -7.50
N LEU A 87 14.50 -8.31 -7.31
CA LEU A 87 14.45 -7.09 -6.50
C LEU A 87 13.41 -6.09 -7.05
N LEU A 88 13.42 -5.85 -8.36
CA LEU A 88 12.48 -4.92 -8.99
C LEU A 88 11.02 -5.39 -8.84
N ALA A 89 10.76 -6.69 -8.99
CA ALA A 89 9.44 -7.28 -8.78
C ALA A 89 8.95 -7.06 -7.34
N HIS A 90 9.80 -7.33 -6.35
CA HIS A 90 9.48 -7.13 -4.94
C HIS A 90 9.26 -5.65 -4.57
N VAL A 91 10.09 -4.74 -5.07
CA VAL A 91 9.94 -3.29 -4.88
C VAL A 91 8.66 -2.77 -5.53
N SER A 92 8.36 -3.20 -6.75
CA SER A 92 7.15 -2.80 -7.47
C SER A 92 5.89 -3.29 -6.76
N ALA A 93 5.89 -4.56 -6.34
CA ALA A 93 4.78 -5.15 -5.61
C ALA A 93 4.61 -4.53 -4.21
N THR A 94 5.72 -4.19 -3.52
CA THR A 94 5.68 -3.45 -2.25
C THR A 94 5.09 -2.06 -2.44
N SER A 95 5.49 -1.35 -3.49
CA SER A 95 4.97 0.00 -3.79
C SER A 95 3.48 -0.04 -4.10
N PHE A 96 3.04 -1.02 -4.90
CA PHE A 96 1.64 -1.26 -5.20
C PHE A 96 0.84 -1.62 -3.94
N GLY A 97 1.35 -2.55 -3.13
CA GLY A 97 0.75 -2.94 -1.86
C GLY A 97 0.61 -1.78 -0.88
N TYR A 98 1.65 -0.95 -0.78
CA TYR A 98 1.63 0.26 0.03
C TYR A 98 0.51 1.18 -0.42
N PHE A 99 0.40 1.46 -1.73
CA PHE A 99 -0.64 2.32 -2.25
C PHE A 99 -2.04 1.76 -1.96
N LEU A 100 -2.23 0.46 -2.16
CA LEU A 100 -3.51 -0.22 -1.95
C LEU A 100 -3.96 -0.15 -0.49
N VAL A 101 -3.05 -0.42 0.46
CA VAL A 101 -3.39 -0.39 1.90
C VAL A 101 -3.48 1.04 2.43
N ALA A 102 -2.56 1.93 2.05
CA ALA A 102 -2.56 3.31 2.55
C ALA A 102 -3.78 4.13 2.08
N HIS A 103 -4.35 3.79 0.92
CA HIS A 103 -5.50 4.46 0.34
C HIS A 103 -6.77 3.60 0.37
N SER A 104 -6.77 2.47 1.06
CA SER A 104 -7.91 1.54 1.09
C SER A 104 -9.19 2.19 1.63
N GLU A 105 -9.07 3.13 2.57
CA GLU A 105 -10.21 3.87 3.12
C GLU A 105 -10.92 4.70 2.06
N ARG A 106 -10.15 5.37 1.20
CA ARG A 106 -10.71 6.16 0.09
C ARG A 106 -11.34 5.25 -0.97
N ALA A 107 -10.69 4.13 -1.26
CA ALA A 107 -11.20 3.14 -2.22
C ALA A 107 -12.50 2.49 -1.72
N LEU A 108 -12.57 2.13 -0.44
CA LEU A 108 -13.77 1.58 0.20
C LEU A 108 -14.91 2.60 0.21
N ALA A 109 -14.63 3.87 0.55
CA ALA A 109 -15.65 4.92 0.51
C ALA A 109 -16.19 5.12 -0.91
N ALA A 110 -15.31 5.13 -1.92
CA ALA A 110 -15.72 5.22 -3.33
C ALA A 110 -16.56 4.00 -3.76
N LEU A 111 -16.18 2.80 -3.32
CA LEU A 111 -16.92 1.57 -3.60
C LEU A 111 -18.31 1.59 -2.93
N GLU A 112 -18.39 2.05 -1.68
CA GLU A 112 -19.65 2.23 -0.95
C GLU A 112 -20.58 3.21 -1.67
N HIS A 113 -20.04 4.31 -2.20
CA HIS A 113 -20.78 5.26 -3.03
C HIS A 113 -21.28 4.61 -4.33
N LEU A 114 -20.44 3.84 -5.02
CA LEU A 114 -20.82 3.13 -6.23
C LEU A 114 -21.92 2.09 -5.96
N VAL A 115 -21.78 1.30 -4.89
CA VAL A 115 -22.78 0.30 -4.48
C VAL A 115 -24.10 0.97 -4.14
N ARG A 116 -24.08 2.08 -3.39
CA ARG A 116 -25.30 2.86 -3.09
C ARG A 116 -25.96 3.40 -4.36
N TYR A 117 -25.16 3.89 -5.31
CA TYR A 117 -25.67 4.38 -6.58
C TYR A 117 -26.33 3.26 -7.40
N LEU A 118 -25.71 2.08 -7.46
CA LEU A 118 -26.19 0.94 -8.25
C LEU A 118 -27.39 0.22 -7.62
N PHE A 119 -27.41 0.07 -6.30
CA PHE A 119 -28.37 -0.82 -5.61
C PHE A 119 -29.39 -0.09 -4.73
N ALA A 120 -29.21 1.21 -4.45
CA ALA A 120 -30.14 1.99 -3.63
C ALA A 120 -30.36 3.42 -4.17
N PRO A 121 -30.82 3.58 -5.43
CA PRO A 121 -30.96 4.89 -6.07
C PRO A 121 -31.97 5.84 -5.40
N GLY A 122 -32.77 5.37 -4.42
CA GLY A 122 -33.85 6.15 -3.78
C GLY A 122 -33.66 6.58 -2.32
N ILE A 123 -32.55 6.23 -1.64
CA ILE A 123 -32.36 6.50 -0.18
C ILE A 123 -31.26 7.55 0.09
N THR A 124 -30.65 8.13 -0.94
CA THR A 124 -29.60 9.14 -0.79
C THR A 124 -30.18 10.53 -0.54
N ARG A 125 -30.74 10.75 0.66
CA ARG A 125 -30.76 12.09 1.25
C ARG A 125 -29.30 12.46 1.49
N GLN A 126 -28.77 13.33 0.64
CA GLN A 126 -27.40 13.85 0.69
C GLN A 126 -27.09 14.34 2.11
N ARG A 127 -26.35 13.53 2.90
CA ARG A 127 -25.50 14.11 3.92
C ARG A 127 -24.37 14.77 3.16
N ALA A 128 -24.45 16.09 3.04
CA ALA A 128 -23.36 16.92 2.55
C ALA A 128 -22.08 16.49 3.30
N LEU A 129 -21.19 15.81 2.58
CA LEU A 129 -19.82 15.64 3.03
C LEU A 129 -19.23 17.06 3.07
N PRO A 130 -18.55 17.47 4.15
CA PRO A 130 -17.72 18.67 4.08
C PRO A 130 -16.76 18.46 2.92
N GLU A 131 -16.72 19.46 2.05
CA GLU A 131 -15.93 19.56 0.83
C GLU A 131 -14.44 19.57 1.19
N GLU A 132 -13.90 18.46 1.67
CA GLU A 132 -12.46 18.23 1.64
C GLU A 132 -12.11 17.99 0.18
N GLN A 133 -11.62 19.07 -0.44
CA GLN A 133 -10.97 19.12 -1.73
C GLN A 133 -10.27 17.80 -2.04
N ILE A 134 -10.92 16.95 -2.85
CA ILE A 134 -10.25 15.89 -3.59
C ILE A 134 -9.45 16.61 -4.67
N SER A 135 -8.35 17.23 -4.28
CA SER A 135 -7.29 17.57 -5.22
C SER A 135 -6.75 16.23 -5.70
N ILE A 136 -7.19 15.80 -6.87
CA ILE A 136 -6.49 14.80 -7.65
C ILE A 136 -5.15 15.45 -8.02
N HIS A 137 -4.21 15.42 -7.08
CA HIS A 137 -2.82 15.64 -7.40
C HIS A 137 -2.41 14.45 -8.24
N CYS A 138 -2.51 14.61 -9.56
CA CYS A 138 -1.76 13.80 -10.49
C CYS A 138 -0.35 13.67 -9.92
N PHE A 139 0.02 12.44 -9.58
CA PHE A 139 1.33 12.10 -9.03
C PHE A 139 2.37 12.41 -10.10
N SER A 140 2.86 13.65 -10.13
CA SER A 140 4.01 14.01 -10.94
C SER A 140 5.24 13.50 -10.22
N PHE A 141 5.75 12.35 -10.67
CA PHE A 141 6.98 11.74 -10.17
C PHE A 141 8.18 12.72 -10.17
N ALA A 142 8.08 13.81 -10.95
CA ALA A 142 9.06 14.88 -11.00
C ALA A 142 9.16 15.72 -9.71
N SER A 143 8.12 15.81 -8.86
CA SER A 143 8.13 16.70 -7.68
C SER A 143 8.89 16.12 -6.47
N ILE A 144 8.86 14.80 -6.29
CA ILE A 144 9.57 14.12 -5.18
C ILE A 144 11.08 14.16 -5.42
N PHE A 145 11.52 13.93 -6.65
CA PHE A 145 12.94 14.03 -7.01
C PHE A 145 13.47 15.47 -6.94
N THR A 146 12.66 16.46 -7.28
CA THR A 146 13.10 17.87 -7.27
C THR A 146 13.18 18.46 -5.85
N GLN A 147 12.29 18.08 -4.91
CA GLN A 147 12.40 18.56 -3.53
C GLN A 147 13.53 17.89 -2.75
N TRP A 148 13.70 16.57 -2.87
CA TRP A 148 14.78 15.85 -2.19
C TRP A 148 16.15 16.23 -2.76
N GLY A 149 16.24 16.37 -4.10
CA GLY A 149 17.43 16.84 -4.79
C GLY A 149 17.81 18.30 -4.42
N ARG A 150 16.85 19.23 -4.38
CA ARG A 150 17.14 20.63 -3.99
C ARG A 150 17.68 20.74 -2.58
N LYS A 151 17.12 19.99 -1.62
CA LYS A 151 17.54 20.05 -0.21
C LYS A 151 18.96 19.52 -0.01
N HIS A 152 19.39 18.54 -0.81
CA HIS A 152 20.76 18.02 -0.77
C HIS A 152 21.76 18.84 -1.59
N ILE A 153 21.34 19.48 -2.68
CA ILE A 153 22.19 20.39 -3.45
C ILE A 153 22.46 21.69 -2.67
N GLN A 154 21.46 22.24 -1.98
CA GLN A 154 21.62 23.46 -1.17
C GLN A 154 22.56 23.27 0.04
N GLY A 155 22.63 22.06 0.61
CA GLY A 155 23.57 21.74 1.69
C GLY A 155 25.01 21.52 1.23
N ARG A 156 25.27 21.45 -0.09
CA ARG A 156 26.60 21.14 -0.67
C ARG A 156 27.06 22.14 -1.74
N ALA A 157 26.25 23.13 -2.09
CA ALA A 157 26.62 24.14 -3.07
C ALA A 157 27.49 25.24 -2.41
N PRO A 158 28.61 25.65 -3.04
CA PRO A 158 29.44 26.74 -2.53
C PRO A 158 28.67 28.08 -2.49
N PRO A 159 29.02 28.97 -1.55
CA PRO A 159 28.20 30.14 -1.15
C PRO A 159 27.98 31.20 -2.25
N MET A 160 28.60 31.06 -3.43
CA MET A 160 28.44 32.01 -4.53
C MET A 160 27.15 31.85 -5.32
N LEU A 161 26.46 30.71 -5.23
CA LEU A 161 25.22 30.44 -5.99
C LEU A 161 23.92 30.79 -5.23
N ALA A 162 24.00 31.23 -3.96
CA ALA A 162 22.82 31.55 -3.14
C ALA A 162 22.23 32.95 -3.39
N ARG A 163 22.83 33.77 -4.27
CA ARG A 163 22.48 35.19 -4.47
C ARG A 163 21.75 35.53 -5.78
N PHE A 164 21.40 34.55 -6.59
CA PHE A 164 20.59 34.77 -7.79
C PHE A 164 19.20 34.17 -7.61
N ASN A 165 18.38 34.86 -6.83
CA ASN A 165 16.92 34.89 -6.94
C ASN A 165 16.47 36.31 -6.62
#